data_AF-A0A2M7N275-F1
#
_entry.id   AF-A0A2M7N275-F1
#
_cell.length_a   1.000
_cell.length_b   1.000
_cell.length_c   1.000
_cell.angle_alpha   90.00
_cell.angle_beta   90.00
_cell.angle_gamma   90.00
#
_symmetry.space_group_name_H-M   'P 1'
#
loop_
_entity.id
_entity.type
_entity.pdbx_description
1 polymer ?
#
loop_
_entity_poly.entity_id
_entity_poly.type
_entity_poly.pdbx_seq_one_letter_code
_entity_poly.pdbx_strand_id
1 'polypeptide(L)'
;MIDPNNNQTLYAGLNTRGNGNIGIYKSTNGGQNWSLLNNTPAGDVLSLFVDNAGKIYAGITDNFDYYTSGGLYRSADGGNSWSEILDHSRVIDVQVHPLDTTIIVATGSPWYQYDDISPLGIHLTTDGGLSWQDVSAGINHTFFNFGFKKK
;
A
#
# COMPACT_ATOMS: atom_id res chain seq x y z
N MET A 1 9.78 -1.39 3.93
CA MET A 1 9.10 -1.25 5.23
C MET A 1 9.85 -2.07 6.28
N ILE A 2 9.99 -1.55 7.49
CA ILE A 2 10.53 -2.27 8.67
C ILE A 2 9.34 -2.61 9.57
N ASP A 3 9.28 -3.83 10.10
CA ASP A 3 8.26 -4.18 11.10
C ASP A 3 8.48 -3.35 12.39
N PRO A 4 7.47 -2.61 12.87
CA PRO A 4 7.61 -1.76 14.05
C PRO A 4 7.92 -2.54 15.34
N ASN A 5 7.59 -3.83 15.38
CA ASN A 5 7.79 -4.69 16.55
C ASN A 5 9.05 -5.56 16.46
N ASN A 6 9.68 -5.63 15.29
CA ASN A 6 10.87 -6.45 15.08
C ASN A 6 11.76 -5.87 13.96
N ASN A 7 12.85 -5.21 14.34
CA ASN A 7 13.79 -4.60 13.40
C ASN A 7 14.53 -5.61 12.48
N GLN A 8 14.46 -6.91 12.76
CA GLN A 8 14.98 -7.95 11.89
C GLN A 8 13.99 -8.34 10.79
N THR A 9 12.70 -7.99 10.94
CA THR A 9 11.67 -8.28 9.95
C THR A 9 11.49 -7.08 9.00
N LEU A 10 11.75 -7.30 7.72
CA LEU A 10 11.71 -6.28 6.68
C LEU A 10 10.81 -6.74 5.53
N TYR A 11 10.18 -5.79 4.86
CA TYR A 11 9.35 -6.02 3.68
C TYR A 11 9.76 -5.09 2.54
N ALA A 12 9.82 -5.63 1.33
CA ALA A 12 10.12 -4.91 0.09
C ALA A 12 9.06 -5.23 -0.96
N GLY A 13 8.47 -4.19 -1.56
CA GLY A 13 7.56 -4.33 -2.69
C GLY A 13 8.35 -4.21 -3.99
N LEU A 14 8.16 -5.14 -4.91
CA LEU A 14 8.79 -5.14 -6.23
C LEU A 14 7.74 -4.95 -7.33
N ASN A 15 8.21 -4.40 -8.45
CA ASN A 15 7.42 -4.15 -9.63
C ASN A 15 8.06 -4.78 -10.89
N THR A 16 7.28 -4.80 -11.96
CA THR A 16 7.57 -5.35 -13.29
C THR A 16 8.80 -4.75 -13.98
N ARG A 17 9.35 -3.62 -13.51
CA ARG A 17 10.55 -3.00 -14.11
C ARG A 17 11.86 -3.70 -13.69
N GLY A 18 11.82 -4.65 -12.76
CA GLY A 18 12.97 -5.44 -12.33
C GLY A 18 13.10 -6.79 -13.04
N ASN A 19 14.27 -7.43 -12.90
CA ASN A 19 14.48 -8.82 -13.30
C ASN A 19 14.10 -9.74 -12.12
N GLY A 20 12.96 -10.44 -12.19
CA GLY A 20 12.53 -11.38 -11.15
C GLY A 20 11.02 -11.48 -11.01
N ASN A 21 10.56 -12.21 -9.98
CA ASN A 21 9.14 -12.27 -9.65
C ASN A 21 8.68 -10.94 -9.02
N ILE A 22 7.49 -10.50 -9.38
CA ILE A 22 6.83 -9.34 -8.76
C ILE A 22 6.17 -9.74 -7.44
N GLY A 23 5.88 -8.75 -6.59
CA GLY A 23 5.18 -8.94 -5.33
C GLY A 23 5.97 -8.45 -4.11
N ILE A 24 5.65 -9.03 -2.95
CA ILE A 24 6.20 -8.60 -1.67
C ILE A 24 7.24 -9.62 -1.20
N TYR A 25 8.47 -9.17 -1.05
CA TYR A 25 9.54 -9.93 -0.43
C TYR A 25 9.64 -9.61 1.05
N LYS A 26 9.93 -10.64 1.86
CA LYS A 26 10.13 -10.54 3.29
C LYS A 26 11.52 -11.03 3.68
N SER A 27 12.14 -10.34 4.62
CA SER A 27 13.32 -10.81 5.36
C SER A 27 12.95 -10.96 6.82
N THR A 28 13.55 -11.94 7.51
CA THR A 28 13.41 -12.12 8.97
C THR A 28 14.75 -12.05 9.71
N ASN A 29 15.81 -11.63 9.01
CA ASN A 29 17.17 -11.58 9.54
C ASN A 29 17.90 -10.28 9.17
N GLY A 30 17.16 -9.16 9.16
CA GLY A 30 17.73 -7.84 8.93
C GLY A 30 18.21 -7.63 7.50
N GLY A 31 17.62 -8.34 6.53
CA GLY A 31 17.91 -8.17 5.11
C GLY A 31 19.04 -9.04 4.57
N GLN A 32 19.58 -9.98 5.35
CA GLN A 32 20.62 -10.91 4.87
C GLN A 32 20.09 -11.91 3.85
N ASN A 33 18.84 -12.35 4.01
CA ASN A 33 18.12 -13.10 2.98
C ASN A 33 16.67 -12.62 2.85
N TRP A 34 16.09 -12.92 1.69
CA TRP A 34 14.75 -12.52 1.30
C TRP A 34 14.01 -13.69 0.69
N SER A 35 12.72 -13.83 1.03
CA SER A 35 11.81 -14.78 0.38
C SER A 35 10.59 -14.03 -0.16
N LEU A 36 10.10 -14.47 -1.31
CA LEU A 36 8.83 -13.98 -1.85
C LEU A 36 7.69 -14.49 -0.97
N LEU A 37 6.78 -13.61 -0.59
CA LEU A 37 5.53 -14.01 0.06
C LEU A 37 4.61 -14.66 -0.97
N ASN A 38 3.98 -15.77 -0.58
CA ASN A 38 2.99 -16.41 -1.43
C ASN A 38 1.69 -15.59 -1.43
N ASN A 39 0.90 -15.71 -2.50
CA ASN A 39 -0.44 -15.11 -2.60
C ASN A 39 -0.48 -13.58 -2.44
N THR A 40 0.60 -12.87 -2.78
CA THR A 40 0.57 -11.42 -2.80
C THR A 40 -0.46 -10.92 -3.82
N PRO A 41 -1.10 -9.77 -3.58
CA PRO A 41 -1.97 -9.15 -4.57
C PRO A 41 -1.27 -9.06 -5.94
N ALA A 42 -2.01 -9.32 -7.00
CA ALA A 42 -1.47 -9.25 -8.35
C ALA A 42 -1.21 -7.79 -8.74
N GLY A 43 -0.06 -7.52 -9.36
CA GLY A 43 0.35 -6.18 -9.80
C GLY A 43 1.61 -5.68 -9.12
N ASP A 44 1.93 -4.43 -9.41
CA ASP A 44 3.11 -3.73 -8.91
C ASP A 44 2.87 -3.17 -7.52
N VAL A 45 3.77 -3.48 -6.59
CA VAL A 45 3.70 -2.96 -5.23
C VAL A 45 4.32 -1.56 -5.18
N LEU A 46 3.50 -0.55 -4.96
CA LEU A 46 3.93 0.86 -4.89
C LEU A 46 4.19 1.32 -3.47
N SER A 47 3.43 0.82 -2.51
CA SER A 47 3.57 1.19 -1.10
C SER A 47 3.36 -0.02 -0.19
N LEU A 48 4.03 0.04 0.97
CA LEU A 48 3.90 -0.94 2.03
C LEU A 48 3.85 -0.23 3.38
N PHE A 49 2.93 -0.65 4.23
CA PHE A 49 2.85 -0.25 5.63
C PHE A 49 2.61 -1.47 6.51
N VAL A 50 3.24 -1.50 7.69
CA VAL A 50 3.02 -2.54 8.70
C VAL A 50 2.63 -1.85 9.99
N ASP A 51 1.46 -2.18 10.54
CA ASP A 51 0.99 -1.61 11.80
C ASP A 51 1.55 -2.35 13.03
N ASN A 52 1.32 -1.78 14.23
CA ASN A 52 1.78 -2.38 15.48
C ASN A 52 1.09 -3.72 15.80
N ALA A 53 -0.01 -4.07 15.12
CA ALA A 53 -0.67 -5.35 15.24
C ALA A 53 -0.12 -6.40 14.26
N GLY A 54 0.85 -6.03 13.41
CA GLY A 54 1.44 -6.89 12.39
C GLY A 54 0.60 -7.03 11.13
N LYS A 55 -0.45 -6.23 10.95
CA LYS A 55 -1.20 -6.19 9.69
C LYS A 55 -0.34 -5.51 8.63
N ILE A 56 -0.38 -6.04 7.42
CA ILE A 56 0.37 -5.51 6.28
C ILE A 56 -0.62 -4.86 5.32
N TYR A 57 -0.29 -3.67 4.86
CA TYR A 57 -1.05 -2.91 3.88
C TYR A 57 -0.17 -2.74 2.64
N ALA A 58 -0.70 -3.03 1.46
CA ALA A 58 0.00 -2.95 0.20
C ALA A 58 -0.81 -2.14 -0.80
N GLY A 59 -0.25 -1.00 -1.23
CA GLY A 59 -0.80 -0.23 -2.34
C GLY A 59 -0.30 -0.80 -3.66
N ILE A 60 -1.24 -1.15 -4.53
CA ILE A 60 -1.00 -1.87 -5.77
C ILE A 60 -1.45 -1.03 -6.96
N THR A 61 -0.76 -1.22 -8.08
CA THR A 61 -1.21 -0.77 -9.40
C THR A 61 -0.98 -1.88 -10.42
N ASP A 62 -1.71 -1.86 -11.53
CA ASP A 62 -1.51 -2.85 -12.59
C ASP A 62 -0.25 -2.57 -13.42
N ASN A 63 0.77 -3.43 -13.26
CA ASN A 63 1.93 -3.72 -14.12
C ASN A 63 2.56 -2.57 -14.95
N PHE A 64 2.39 -1.31 -14.57
CA PHE A 64 2.61 -0.12 -15.42
C PHE A 64 1.95 -0.19 -16.82
N ASP A 65 0.98 -1.09 -17.02
CA ASP A 65 0.31 -1.33 -18.31
C ASP A 65 -0.91 -0.40 -18.52
N TYR A 66 -1.01 0.64 -17.68
CA TYR A 66 -1.99 1.73 -17.78
C TYR A 66 -3.46 1.31 -17.65
N TYR A 67 -3.74 0.14 -17.09
CA TYR A 67 -5.10 -0.27 -16.75
C TYR A 67 -5.60 0.43 -15.47
N THR A 68 -6.93 0.42 -15.28
CA THR A 68 -7.62 0.96 -14.12
C THR A 68 -7.70 -0.02 -12.94
N SER A 69 -6.94 -1.12 -12.98
CA SER A 69 -6.86 -2.13 -11.91
C SER A 69 -5.76 -1.80 -10.90
N GLY A 70 -6.03 -2.05 -9.63
CA GLY A 70 -5.10 -1.80 -8.54
C GLY A 70 -5.76 -2.05 -7.19
N GLY A 71 -5.34 -1.29 -6.19
CA GLY A 71 -6.08 -1.14 -4.94
C GLY A 71 -5.20 -1.05 -3.71
N LEU A 72 -5.81 -0.80 -2.57
CA LEU A 72 -5.18 -1.02 -1.27
C LEU A 72 -5.63 -2.38 -0.74
N TYR A 73 -4.65 -3.25 -0.50
CA TYR A 73 -4.89 -4.57 0.06
C TYR A 73 -4.36 -4.65 1.48
N ARG A 74 -5.07 -5.39 2.34
CA ARG A 74 -4.69 -5.66 3.72
C ARG A 74 -4.56 -7.15 3.98
N SER A 75 -3.47 -7.53 4.63
CA SER A 75 -3.30 -8.84 5.24
C SER A 75 -3.32 -8.73 6.76
N ALA A 76 -4.08 -9.59 7.42
CA ALA A 76 -4.15 -9.68 8.89
C ALA A 76 -3.35 -10.85 9.46
N ASP A 77 -2.70 -11.65 8.60
CA ASP A 77 -2.07 -12.93 8.95
C ASP A 77 -0.60 -13.00 8.51
N GLY A 78 0.06 -11.86 8.43
CA GLY A 78 1.49 -11.76 8.09
C GLY A 78 1.80 -11.96 6.61
N GLY A 79 0.80 -11.82 5.73
CA GLY A 79 0.93 -11.87 4.28
C GLY A 79 0.49 -13.17 3.63
N ASN A 80 -0.20 -14.07 4.38
CA ASN A 80 -0.66 -15.35 3.84
C ASN A 80 -1.96 -15.21 3.04
N SER A 81 -2.84 -14.30 3.47
CA SER A 81 -4.06 -13.92 2.76
C SER A 81 -4.24 -12.40 2.75
N TRP A 82 -4.97 -11.92 1.74
CA TRP A 82 -5.17 -10.49 1.47
C TRP A 82 -6.64 -10.22 1.17
N SER A 83 -7.12 -9.07 1.64
CA SER A 83 -8.42 -8.52 1.29
C SER A 83 -8.22 -7.14 0.69
N GLU A 84 -8.85 -6.88 -0.44
CA GLU A 84 -8.98 -5.51 -0.95
C GLU A 84 -9.83 -4.70 0.02
N ILE A 85 -9.34 -3.52 0.40
CA ILE A 85 -10.04 -2.59 1.29
C ILE A 85 -10.28 -1.23 0.66
N LEU A 86 -9.63 -0.90 -0.46
CA LEU A 86 -9.91 0.28 -1.28
C LEU A 86 -9.73 -0.11 -2.74
N ASP A 87 -10.81 -0.03 -3.51
CA ASP A 87 -10.78 -0.13 -4.97
C ASP A 87 -10.26 1.20 -5.54
N HIS A 88 -9.08 1.15 -6.15
CA HIS A 88 -8.44 2.30 -6.77
C HIS A 88 -7.35 1.82 -7.75
N SER A 89 -7.24 2.41 -8.94
CA SER A 89 -6.26 2.03 -9.98
C SER A 89 -4.79 2.05 -9.50
N ARG A 90 -4.45 3.01 -8.65
CA ARG A 90 -3.07 3.26 -8.22
C ARG A 90 -2.98 3.90 -6.82
N VAL A 91 -2.61 3.10 -5.83
CA VAL A 91 -2.40 3.57 -4.45
C VAL A 91 -0.92 3.85 -4.19
N ILE A 92 -0.56 5.13 -4.10
CA ILE A 92 0.83 5.62 -4.00
C ILE A 92 1.41 5.46 -2.60
N ASP A 93 0.58 5.66 -1.58
CA ASP A 93 1.02 5.63 -0.20
C ASP A 93 -0.17 5.31 0.72
N VAL A 94 0.14 4.77 1.88
CA VAL A 94 -0.81 4.41 2.92
C VAL A 94 -0.18 4.62 4.29
N GLN A 95 -0.92 5.22 5.21
CA GLN A 95 -0.55 5.32 6.62
C GLN A 95 -1.73 4.88 7.48
N VAL A 96 -1.43 4.20 8.57
CA VAL A 96 -2.41 3.75 9.56
C VAL A 96 -2.14 4.44 10.87
N HIS A 97 -3.19 4.92 11.54
CA HIS A 97 -3.03 5.55 12.83
C HIS A 97 -2.45 4.55 13.86
N PRO A 98 -1.38 4.89 14.58
CA PRO A 98 -0.58 3.92 15.34
C PRO A 98 -1.29 3.33 16.57
N LEU A 99 -2.34 3.98 17.05
CA LEU A 99 -3.14 3.55 18.21
C LEU A 99 -4.56 3.10 17.85
N ASP A 100 -5.00 3.40 16.63
CA ASP A 100 -6.36 3.09 16.18
C ASP A 100 -6.30 2.63 14.72
N THR A 101 -6.18 1.32 14.54
CA THR A 101 -6.00 0.72 13.20
C THR A 101 -7.24 0.80 12.31
N THR A 102 -8.35 1.35 12.83
CA THR A 102 -9.55 1.64 12.02
C THR A 102 -9.39 2.93 11.22
N ILE A 103 -8.49 3.82 11.65
CA ILE A 103 -8.18 5.07 10.96
C ILE A 103 -7.03 4.84 10.00
N ILE A 104 -7.32 4.88 8.70
CA ILE A 104 -6.36 4.66 7.63
C ILE A 104 -6.50 5.80 6.63
N VAL A 105 -5.37 6.32 6.18
CA VAL A 105 -5.33 7.28 5.09
C VAL A 105 -4.51 6.70 3.93
N ALA A 106 -5.01 6.85 2.71
CA ALA A 106 -4.36 6.36 1.51
C ALA A 106 -4.40 7.43 0.41
N THR A 107 -3.41 7.42 -0.47
CA THR A 107 -3.35 8.37 -1.58
C THR A 107 -3.49 7.68 -2.92
N GLY A 108 -4.52 8.06 -3.67
CA GLY A 108 -4.74 7.70 -5.05
C GLY A 108 -4.12 8.72 -6.00
N SER A 109 -3.54 8.27 -7.10
CA SER A 109 -3.03 9.17 -8.15
C SER A 109 -3.42 8.68 -9.55
N PRO A 110 -3.66 9.56 -10.52
CA PRO A 110 -3.95 9.14 -11.87
C PRO A 110 -2.68 8.60 -12.55
N TRP A 111 -2.88 7.84 -13.63
CA TRP A 111 -1.84 7.68 -14.64
C TRP A 111 -1.68 8.98 -15.44
N TYR A 112 -0.45 9.32 -15.84
CA TYR A 112 -0.11 10.55 -16.57
C TYR A 112 -0.89 10.78 -17.89
N GLN A 113 -1.56 9.76 -18.42
CA GLN A 113 -2.20 9.78 -19.73
C GLN A 113 -3.71 9.47 -19.69
N TYR A 114 -4.32 9.35 -18.51
CA TYR A 114 -5.73 8.99 -18.39
C TYR A 114 -6.47 9.90 -17.42
N ASP A 115 -7.69 10.29 -17.82
CA ASP A 115 -8.73 10.74 -16.90
C ASP A 115 -9.17 9.50 -16.11
N ASP A 116 -8.45 9.21 -15.04
CA ASP A 116 -8.76 8.09 -14.16
C ASP A 116 -10.18 8.28 -13.61
N ILE A 117 -11.00 7.25 -13.77
CA ILE A 117 -12.36 7.20 -13.23
C ILE A 117 -12.37 6.94 -11.72
N SER A 118 -11.22 6.58 -11.14
CA SER A 118 -11.05 6.44 -9.70
C SER A 118 -10.98 7.83 -9.05
N PRO A 119 -11.70 8.08 -7.94
CA PRO A 119 -11.57 9.34 -7.22
C PRO A 119 -10.11 9.52 -6.81
N LEU A 120 -9.50 10.62 -7.24
CA LEU A 120 -8.09 10.91 -6.99
C LEU A 120 -7.89 11.53 -5.61
N GLY A 121 -6.67 11.47 -5.11
CA GLY A 121 -6.24 12.28 -3.97
C GLY A 121 -6.17 11.51 -2.66
N ILE A 122 -6.60 12.14 -1.58
CA ILE A 122 -6.46 11.65 -0.21
C ILE A 122 -7.77 10.99 0.20
N HIS A 123 -7.72 9.69 0.49
CA HIS A 123 -8.83 8.90 1.00
C HIS A 123 -8.64 8.61 2.47
N LEU A 124 -9.68 8.82 3.27
CA LEU A 124 -9.72 8.53 4.70
C LEU A 124 -10.82 7.50 4.99
N THR A 125 -10.50 6.52 5.82
CA THR A 125 -11.47 5.65 6.49
C THR A 125 -11.28 5.76 8.00
N THR A 126 -12.38 5.61 8.75
CA THR A 126 -12.40 5.51 10.21
C THR A 126 -13.11 4.25 10.68
N ASP A 127 -13.36 3.29 9.78
CA ASP A 127 -14.04 2.03 10.05
C ASP A 127 -13.21 0.81 9.59
N GLY A 128 -11.90 1.02 9.41
CA GLY A 128 -10.97 -0.04 9.03
C GLY A 128 -11.06 -0.45 7.56
N GLY A 129 -11.51 0.47 6.69
CA GLY A 129 -11.60 0.28 5.25
C GLY A 129 -12.89 -0.39 4.80
N LEU A 130 -13.98 -0.28 5.57
CA LEU A 130 -15.32 -0.67 5.11
C LEU A 130 -15.95 0.43 4.26
N SER A 131 -15.66 1.70 4.57
CA SER A 131 -16.04 2.86 3.76
C SER A 131 -14.93 3.92 3.75
N TRP A 132 -14.91 4.72 2.68
CA TRP A 132 -13.89 5.74 2.44
C TRP A 132 -14.51 7.08 2.06
N GLN A 133 -13.84 8.14 2.48
CA GLN A 133 -14.18 9.53 2.17
C GLN A 133 -13.00 10.19 1.45
N ASP A 134 -13.29 10.93 0.39
CA ASP A 134 -12.32 11.85 -0.21
C ASP A 134 -12.17 13.09 0.67
N VAL A 135 -10.94 13.36 1.11
CA VAL A 135 -10.57 14.49 1.98
C VAL A 135 -9.56 15.42 1.31
N SER A 136 -9.52 15.44 -0.02
CA SER A 136 -8.60 16.27 -0.83
C SER A 136 -8.99 17.74 -0.94
N ALA A 137 -10.12 18.15 -0.35
CA ALA A 137 -10.67 19.48 -0.50
C ALA A 137 -9.66 20.58 -0.12
N GLY A 138 -9.47 21.54 -1.04
CA GLY A 138 -8.54 22.66 -0.87
C GLY A 138 -7.09 22.36 -1.28
N ILE A 139 -6.77 21.14 -1.73
CA ILE A 139 -5.45 20.77 -2.24
C ILE A 139 -5.53 20.55 -3.75
N ASN A 140 -5.10 21.56 -4.52
CA ASN A 140 -5.13 21.52 -5.99
C ASN A 140 -3.89 20.82 -6.57
N HIS A 141 -3.66 19.56 -6.20
CA HIS A 141 -2.58 18.71 -6.73
C HIS A 141 -3.08 17.27 -6.94
N THR A 142 -2.35 16.50 -7.75
CA THR A 142 -2.73 15.13 -8.15
C THR A 142 -1.74 14.06 -7.69
N PHE A 143 -0.65 14.47 -7.03
CA PHE A 143 0.36 13.59 -6.47
C PHE A 143 0.53 13.86 -5.00
N PHE A 144 0.35 12.82 -4.20
CA PHE A 144 0.39 12.88 -2.75
C PHE A 144 1.27 11.74 -2.24
N ASN A 145 2.07 12.04 -1.23
CA ASN A 145 2.82 11.05 -0.48
C ASN A 145 2.94 11.54 0.96
N PHE A 146 2.95 10.62 1.90
CA PHE A 146 3.11 10.93 3.30
C PHE A 146 4.61 10.95 3.62
N GLY A 147 5.08 12.08 4.14
CA GLY A 147 6.43 12.18 4.67
C GLY A 147 6.52 11.46 6.02
N PHE A 148 7.57 10.67 6.22
CA PHE A 148 7.90 10.17 7.56
C PHE A 148 8.51 11.30 8.38
N LYS A 149 7.84 11.72 9.47
CA LYS A 149 8.45 12.58 10.48
C LYS A 149 9.05 11.69 11.56
N LYS A 150 10.39 11.55 11.59
CA LYS A 150 11.07 11.02 12.78
C LYS A 150 10.81 11.99 13.93
N LYS A 151 10.25 11.50 15.03
CA LYS A 151 10.40 12.15 16.34
C LYS A 151 11.72 11.72 16.94
#